data_AF-A0A7Z8QVF6-F1
#
_entry.id   AF-A0A7Z8QVF6-F1
#
_cell.length_a   1.000
_cell.length_b   1.000
_cell.length_c   1.000
_cell.angle_alpha   90.00
_cell.angle_beta   90.00
_cell.angle_gamma   90.00
#
_symmetry.space_group_name_H-M   'P 1'
#
loop_
_entity.id
_entity.type
_entity.pdbx_description
1 polymer ?
#
loop_
_entity_poly.entity_id
_entity_poly.type
_entity_poly.pdbx_seq_one_letter_code
_entity_poly.pdbx_strand_id
1 'polypeptide(L)' 'MDTTIQPTTLTDVCLPKVLVKENPELFTDSQINWLIKTRHKNGLAETGAVLKISRKIYLKKSIFFDWFMQQTAA' A
#
# COMPACT_ATOMS: atom_id res chain seq x y z
N MET A 1 -24.70 4.85 -11.79
CA MET A 1 -23.71 4.12 -10.97
C MET A 1 -23.06 5.17 -10.10
N ASP A 2 -23.43 5.21 -8.82
CA ASP A 2 -22.88 6.18 -7.88
C ASP A 2 -21.41 5.87 -7.64
N THR A 3 -20.54 6.75 -8.09
CA THR A 3 -19.12 6.71 -7.75
C THR A 3 -19.01 7.23 -6.32
N THR A 4 -19.08 6.32 -5.34
CA THR A 4 -18.84 6.67 -3.94
C THR A 4 -17.38 7.07 -3.80
N ILE A 5 -17.10 8.37 -3.91
CA ILE A 5 -15.81 8.94 -3.54
C ILE A 5 -15.77 8.85 -2.01
N GLN A 6 -15.20 7.75 -1.49
CA GLN A 6 -14.85 7.74 -0.07
C GLN A 6 -13.89 8.90 0.17
N PRO A 7 -14.15 9.76 1.17
CA PRO A 7 -13.23 10.82 1.52
C PRO A 7 -11.92 10.16 1.95
N THR A 8 -10.92 10.15 1.07
CA THR A 8 -9.53 9.90 1.45
C THR A 8 -9.17 10.98 2.45
N THR A 9 -9.33 10.68 3.74
CA THR A 9 -8.76 11.53 4.77
C THR A 9 -7.26 11.59 4.48
N LEU A 10 -6.65 12.77 4.60
CA LEU A 10 -5.20 12.96 4.41
C LEU A 10 -4.35 11.98 5.26
N THR A 11 -4.96 11.34 6.25
CA THR A 11 -4.36 10.33 7.13
C THR A 11 -4.28 8.92 6.53
N ASP A 12 -5.02 8.60 5.47
CA ASP A 12 -5.01 7.26 4.84
C ASP A 12 -3.84 7.09 3.84
N VAL A 13 -3.20 8.18 3.41
CA VAL A 13 -2.06 8.12 2.50
C VAL A 13 -0.76 8.36 3.26
N CYS A 14 0.21 7.45 3.14
CA CYS A 14 1.51 7.59 3.81
C CYS A 14 2.68 7.26 2.88
N LEU A 15 3.90 7.63 3.30
CA LEU A 15 5.12 7.12 2.67
C LEU A 15 5.37 5.68 3.15
N PRO A 16 6.02 4.83 2.33
CA PRO A 16 6.38 3.46 2.73
C PRO A 16 7.12 3.38 4.08
N LYS A 17 8.06 4.30 4.32
CA LYS A 17 8.79 4.39 5.61
C LYS A 17 7.88 4.73 6.80
N VAL A 18 6.82 5.50 6.57
CA VAL A 18 5.84 5.83 7.62
C VAL A 18 5.01 4.59 7.95
N LEU A 19 4.58 3.82 6.95
CA LEU A 19 3.88 2.55 7.17
C LEU A 19 4.70 1.58 8.04
N VAL A 20 6.00 1.45 7.75
CA VAL A 20 6.95 0.63 8.54
C VAL A 20 7.08 1.16 9.97
N LYS A 21 7.22 2.48 10.15
CA LYS A 21 7.31 3.10 11.48
C LYS A 21 6.03 2.91 12.31
N GLU A 22 4.88 2.95 11.66
CA GLU A 22 3.57 2.76 12.30
C GLU A 22 3.30 1.28 12.66
N ASN A 23 3.93 0.32 11.97
CA ASN A 23 3.68 -1.12 12.15
C ASN A 23 4.99 -1.94 12.10
N PRO A 24 5.97 -1.67 12.98
CA PRO A 24 7.30 -2.29 12.92
C PRO A 24 7.27 -3.81 13.16
N GLU A 25 6.24 -4.33 13.81
CA GLU A 25 6.00 -5.76 14.03
C GLU A 25 5.52 -6.50 12.78
N LEU A 26 4.93 -5.78 11.82
CA LEU A 26 4.42 -6.36 10.57
C LEU A 26 5.44 -6.25 9.43
N PHE A 27 6.24 -5.19 9.42
CA PHE A 27 7.00 -4.82 8.25
C PHE A 27 8.42 -4.34 8.56
N THR A 28 9.35 -4.70 7.68
CA THR A 28 10.65 -4.03 7.54
C THR A 28 10.68 -3.14 6.29
N ASP A 29 11.59 -2.16 6.27
CA ASP A 29 11.84 -1.33 5.08
C ASP A 29 12.12 -2.17 3.83
N SER A 30 12.93 -3.23 3.97
CA SER A 30 13.28 -4.11 2.86
C SER A 30 12.08 -4.85 2.31
N GLN A 31 11.22 -5.40 3.18
CA GLN A 31 10.00 -6.10 2.78
C GLN A 31 9.03 -5.17 2.05
N ILE A 32 8.69 -4.02 2.64
CA ILE A 32 7.78 -3.06 2.00
C ILE A 32 8.33 -2.58 0.65
N ASN A 33 9.62 -2.25 0.58
CA ASN A 33 10.24 -1.87 -0.68
C ASN A 33 10.19 -2.99 -1.72
N TRP A 34 10.37 -4.24 -1.31
CA TRP A 34 10.26 -5.38 -2.21
C TRP A 34 8.82 -5.51 -2.74
N LEU A 35 7.80 -5.51 -1.86
CA LEU A 35 6.39 -5.62 -2.25
C LEU A 35 5.99 -4.53 -3.26
N ILE A 36 6.44 -3.29 -3.03
CA ILE A 36 6.19 -2.16 -3.94
C ILE A 36 6.93 -2.33 -5.27
N LYS A 37 8.19 -2.79 -5.26
CA LYS A 37 8.98 -3.00 -6.48
C LYS A 37 8.42 -4.13 -7.33
N THR A 38 7.94 -5.20 -6.68
CA THR A 38 7.36 -6.37 -7.34
C THR A 38 5.84 -6.27 -7.54
N ARG A 39 5.25 -5.07 -7.35
CA ARG A 39 3.79 -4.85 -7.39
C ARG A 39 3.04 -5.42 -8.61
N HIS A 40 3.69 -5.46 -9.77
CA HIS A 40 3.10 -6.01 -11.01
C HIS A 40 3.16 -7.54 -11.10
N LYS A 41 3.87 -8.19 -10.16
CA LYS A 41 4.02 -9.65 -10.07
C LYS A 41 3.23 -10.26 -8.91
N ASN A 42 2.90 -9.46 -7.90
CA ASN A 42 2.22 -9.92 -6.68
C ASN A 42 0.76 -9.44 -6.58
N GLY A 43 0.20 -8.84 -7.63
CA GLY A 43 -1.19 -8.37 -7.63
C GLY A 43 -1.43 -7.03 -6.93
N LEU A 44 -0.39 -6.39 -6.37
CA LEU A 44 -0.54 -5.13 -5.64
C LEU A 44 -0.82 -3.95 -6.58
N ALA A 45 -0.32 -3.97 -7.82
CA ALA A 45 -0.48 -2.86 -8.76
C ALA A 45 -1.95 -2.63 -9.15
N GLU A 46 -2.71 -3.72 -9.22
CA GLU A 46 -4.09 -3.78 -9.68
C GLU A 46 -5.08 -3.22 -8.63
N THR A 47 -4.66 -3.17 -7.36
CA THR A 47 -5.49 -2.71 -6.23
C THR A 47 -5.67 -1.19 -6.18
N GLY A 48 -4.74 -0.43 -6.77
CA GLY A 48 -4.66 1.02 -6.57
C GLY A 48 -4.08 1.45 -5.20
N ALA A 49 -3.53 0.51 -4.40
CA ALA A 49 -2.88 0.82 -3.13
C ALA A 49 -1.58 1.64 -3.29
N VAL A 50 -0.89 1.51 -4.41
CA VAL A 50 0.38 2.19 -4.69
C VAL A 50 0.14 3.43 -5.56
N LEU A 51 0.44 4.60 -5.02
CA LEU A 51 0.36 5.88 -5.74
C LEU A 51 1.77 6.33 -6.13
N LYS A 52 2.07 6.36 -7.43
CA LYS A 52 3.33 6.91 -7.95
C LYS A 52 3.10 8.32 -8.49
N ILE A 53 3.63 9.32 -7.80
CA ILE A 53 3.54 10.73 -8.19
C ILE A 53 4.95 11.25 -8.44
N SER A 54 5.27 11.51 -9.72
CA SER A 54 6.63 11.84 -10.15
C SER A 54 7.64 10.76 -9.67
N ARG A 55 8.62 11.15 -8.84
CA ARG A 55 9.64 10.27 -8.26
C ARG A 55 9.28 9.72 -6.88
N LYS A 56 8.11 10.05 -6.33
CA LYS A 56 7.67 9.61 -5.00
C LYS A 56 6.63 8.49 -5.09
N ILE A 57 6.70 7.57 -4.14
CA ILE A 57 5.72 6.51 -3.95
C ILE A 57 5.02 6.75 -2.62
N TYR A 58 3.70 6.65 -2.64
CA TYR A 58 2.83 6.68 -1.48
C TYR A 58 1.98 5.41 -1.46
N LEU A 59 1.47 5.07 -0.28
CA LEU A 59 0.56 3.95 -0.06
C LEU A 59 -0.77 4.47 0.49
N LYS A 60 -1.89 3.98 -0.05
CA LYS A 60 -3.20 4.06 0.60
C LYS A 60 -3.27 2.92 1.61
N LYS A 61 -3.30 3.24 2.91
CA LYS A 61 -3.18 2.26 3.99
C LYS A 61 -4.32 1.26 3.96
N SER A 62 -5.56 1.73 3.91
CA SER A 62 -6.76 0.91 3.81
C SER A 62 -6.64 -0.19 2.74
N ILE A 63 -6.44 0.21 1.48
CA ILE A 63 -6.35 -0.70 0.33
C ILE A 63 -5.13 -1.62 0.42
N PHE A 64 -3.99 -1.10 0.90
CA PHE A 64 -2.79 -1.91 1.08
C PHE A 64 -3.02 -3.04 2.10
N PHE A 65 -3.66 -2.74 3.23
CA PHE A 65 -3.96 -3.74 4.25
C PHE A 65 -5.04 -4.73 3.80
N ASP A 66 -6.07 -4.28 3.07
CA ASP A 66 -7.05 -5.19 2.47
C ASP A 66 -6.39 -6.21 1.54
N TRP A 67 -5.47 -5.75 0.69
CA TRP A 67 -4.67 -6.62 -0.17
C TRP A 67 -3.73 -7.53 0.64
N PHE A 68 -3.10 -7.00 1.68
CA PHE A 68 -2.16 -7.74 2.53
C PHE A 68 -2.86 -8.91 3.25
N MET A 69 -4.07 -8.69 3.75
CA MET A 69 -4.86 -9.71 4.44
C MET A 69 -5.37 -10.82 3.51
N GLN A 70 -5.41 -10.58 2.20
CA GLN A 70 -5.75 -11.57 1.19
C GLN A 70 -4.56 -12.44 0.76
N GLN A 71 -3.33 -12.09 1.18
CA GLN A 71 -2.16 -12.88 0.85
C GLN A 71 -2.21 -14.21 1.62
N THR A 72 -2.24 -15.31 0.88
CA THR A 72 -2.09 -16.64 1.46
C THR A 72 -0.61 -17.03 1.43
N ALA A 73 -0.13 -17.68 2.49
CA ALA A 73 1.13 -18.40 2.39
C ALA A 73 0.97 -19.47 1.29
N ALA A 74 1.93 -19.49 0.36
CA ALA A 74 2.02 -20.54 -0.65
C ALA A 74 2.38 -21.89 -0.01
#